data_AF-A0A3B3I8N3-F1
#
_entry.id   AF-A0A3B3I8N3-F1
#
_cell.length_a   1.000
_cell.length_b   1.000
_cell.length_c   1.000
_cell.angle_alpha   90.00
_cell.angle_beta   90.00
_cell.angle_gamma   90.00
#
_symmetry.space_group_name_H-M   'P 1'
#
loop_
_entity.id
_entity.type
_entity.pdbx_description
1 polymer ?
#
loop_
_entity_poly.entity_id
_entity_poly.type
_entity_poly.pdbx_seq_one_letter_code
_entity_poly.pdbx_strand_id
1 'polypeptide(L)'
;KTKTVEFNVKPGGVVHSFTEGVRDYECTFTYASQGGTNEQWLMSVGLSDDDSLFSCSVWPQGKSYLFFTQFKAELKGTRIEYANAYSQIAAGGQSDVPLKPEEFTVAESTTHKEGRFNAQLSKLTAVGRTQRDEL
;
A
#
# COMPACT_ATOMS: atom_id res chain seq x y z
N LYS A 1 -9.89 15.45 -1.12
CA LYS A 1 -10.92 14.70 -0.34
C LYS A 1 -10.38 13.32 0.03
N THR A 2 -10.39 12.93 1.30
CA THR A 2 -9.70 11.72 1.79
C THR A 2 -10.60 10.89 2.71
N LYS A 3 -10.50 9.56 2.61
CA LYS A 3 -11.16 8.58 3.47
C LYS A 3 -10.09 7.65 4.05
N THR A 4 -10.12 7.41 5.35
CA THR A 4 -9.23 6.47 6.03
C THR A 4 -10.06 5.43 6.76
N VAL A 5 -9.72 4.15 6.59
CA VAL A 5 -10.41 3.02 7.17
C VAL A 5 -9.44 2.05 7.83
N GLU A 6 -9.92 1.33 8.83
CA GLU A 6 -9.17 0.29 9.54
C GLU A 6 -9.49 -1.09 8.98
N PHE A 7 -8.48 -1.97 8.92
CA PHE A 7 -8.65 -3.38 8.60
C PHE A 7 -7.62 -4.24 9.34
N ASN A 8 -7.92 -5.52 9.51
CA ASN A 8 -7.01 -6.46 10.17
C ASN A 8 -6.20 -7.24 9.14
N VAL A 9 -4.87 -7.11 9.21
CA VAL A 9 -3.94 -7.98 8.49
C VAL A 9 -3.82 -9.29 9.24
N LYS A 10 -4.26 -10.37 8.60
CA LYS A 10 -4.29 -11.73 9.15
C LYS A 10 -3.07 -12.53 8.67
N PRO A 11 -2.22 -13.06 9.56
CA PRO A 11 -1.16 -13.98 9.19
C PRO A 11 -1.71 -15.38 8.88
N GLY A 12 -0.83 -16.27 8.42
CA GLY A 12 -1.11 -17.69 8.18
C GLY A 12 -0.72 -18.18 6.79
N GLY A 13 -0.05 -17.35 5.99
CA GLY A 13 0.37 -17.67 4.62
C GLY A 13 -0.75 -17.68 3.60
N VAL A 14 -1.97 -17.33 4.00
CA VAL A 14 -3.13 -17.24 3.11
C VAL A 14 -3.18 -15.86 2.47
N VAL A 15 -3.55 -15.84 1.18
CA VAL A 15 -3.71 -14.59 0.44
C VAL A 15 -5.01 -13.91 0.85
N HIS A 16 -4.90 -12.63 1.22
CA HIS A 16 -6.02 -11.76 1.55
C HIS A 16 -5.97 -10.49 0.70
N SER A 17 -7.15 -9.92 0.45
CA SER A 17 -7.29 -8.64 -0.23
C SER A 17 -8.21 -7.73 0.57
N PHE A 18 -7.86 -6.46 0.64
CA PHE A 18 -8.69 -5.40 1.19
C PHE A 18 -8.79 -4.26 0.17
N THR A 19 -9.99 -3.75 -0.05
CA THR A 19 -10.27 -2.73 -1.07
C THR A 19 -11.02 -1.58 -0.44
N GLU A 20 -10.59 -0.37 -0.77
CA GLU A 20 -11.29 0.86 -0.39
C GLU A 20 -11.26 1.87 -1.54
N GLY A 21 -12.27 2.73 -1.64
CA GLY A 21 -12.40 3.65 -2.76
C GLY A 21 -13.02 4.99 -2.40
N VAL A 22 -12.86 5.94 -3.33
CA VAL A 22 -13.50 7.25 -3.28
C VAL A 22 -13.98 7.61 -4.68
N ARG A 23 -15.29 7.86 -4.82
CA ARG A 23 -15.95 8.05 -6.12
C ARG A 23 -15.66 6.84 -7.04
N ASP A 24 -15.14 7.07 -8.23
CA ASP A 24 -14.85 6.05 -9.26
C ASP A 24 -13.45 5.42 -9.14
N TYR A 25 -12.71 5.77 -8.09
CA TYR A 25 -11.33 5.31 -7.87
C TYR A 25 -11.29 4.32 -6.71
N GLU A 26 -10.60 3.20 -6.91
CA GLU A 26 -10.45 2.15 -5.90
C GLU A 26 -8.98 1.80 -5.73
N CYS A 27 -8.60 1.46 -4.51
CA CYS A 27 -7.31 0.86 -4.19
C CYS A 27 -7.55 -0.53 -3.61
N THR A 28 -6.90 -1.54 -4.17
CA THR A 28 -6.89 -2.90 -3.63
C THR A 28 -5.49 -3.25 -3.13
N PHE A 29 -5.39 -3.60 -1.85
CA PHE A 29 -4.17 -4.13 -1.24
C PHE A 29 -4.33 -5.62 -1.04
N THR A 30 -3.51 -6.41 -1.75
CA THR A 30 -3.44 -7.86 -1.65
C THR A 30 -2.14 -8.25 -0.97
N TYR A 31 -2.20 -9.15 0.01
CA TYR A 31 -1.02 -9.57 0.77
C TYR A 31 -1.12 -11.04 1.19
N ALA A 32 0.01 -11.62 1.57
CA ALA A 32 0.06 -12.79 2.44
C ALA A 32 1.23 -12.62 3.41
N SER A 33 1.02 -13.04 4.64
CA SER A 33 2.01 -12.86 5.71
C SER A 33 2.03 -14.04 6.67
N GLN A 34 3.14 -14.16 7.38
CA GLN A 34 3.35 -15.06 8.51
C GLN A 34 3.50 -14.23 9.79
N GLY A 35 3.08 -14.78 10.92
CA GLY A 35 3.11 -14.09 12.21
C GLY A 35 2.25 -14.78 13.26
N GLY A 36 2.38 -14.33 14.51
CA GLY A 36 1.68 -14.94 15.65
C GLY A 36 0.29 -14.35 15.92
N THR A 37 0.04 -13.11 15.50
CA THR A 37 -1.21 -12.39 15.80
C THR A 37 -1.66 -11.52 14.62
N ASN A 38 -2.94 -11.21 14.57
CA ASN A 38 -3.45 -10.19 13.65
C ASN A 38 -2.87 -8.82 14.02
N GLU A 39 -2.70 -7.95 13.02
CA GLU A 39 -2.32 -6.56 13.21
C GLU A 39 -3.37 -5.63 12.62
N GLN A 40 -3.68 -4.54 13.32
CA GLN A 40 -4.57 -3.50 12.80
C GLN A 40 -3.78 -2.55 11.89
N TRP A 41 -4.30 -2.39 10.69
CA TRP A 41 -3.74 -1.53 9.65
C TRP A 41 -4.77 -0.50 9.21
N LEU A 42 -4.26 0.58 8.64
CA LEU A 42 -5.02 1.66 8.06
C LEU A 42 -4.82 1.66 6.56
N MET A 43 -5.88 1.93 5.82
CA MET A 43 -5.84 2.30 4.41
C MET A 43 -6.44 3.68 4.26
N SER A 44 -5.72 4.59 3.61
CA SER A 44 -6.21 5.91 3.26
C SER A 44 -6.21 6.09 1.76
N VAL A 45 -7.37 6.46 1.23
CA VAL A 45 -7.59 6.75 -0.18
C VAL A 45 -8.11 8.17 -0.33
N GLY A 46 -7.65 8.89 -1.36
CA GLY A 46 -8.07 10.27 -1.54
C GLY A 46 -7.73 10.86 -2.89
N LEU A 47 -8.54 11.84 -3.28
CA LEU A 47 -8.29 12.70 -4.44
C LEU A 47 -7.63 14.00 -3.98
N SER A 48 -6.71 14.53 -4.79
CA SER A 48 -6.21 15.90 -4.67
C SER A 48 -7.34 16.92 -4.79
N ASP A 49 -7.08 18.18 -4.40
CA ASP A 49 -8.13 19.21 -4.37
C ASP A 49 -8.67 19.58 -5.75
N ASP A 50 -7.84 19.45 -6.79
CA ASP A 50 -8.21 19.62 -8.21
C ASP A 50 -8.77 18.33 -8.84
N ASP A 51 -8.90 17.26 -8.05
CA ASP A 51 -9.26 15.91 -8.47
C ASP A 51 -8.34 15.36 -9.59
N SER A 52 -7.06 15.80 -9.70
CA SER A 52 -6.10 15.34 -10.74
C SER A 52 -5.25 14.13 -10.34
N LEU A 53 -5.16 13.84 -9.04
CA LEU A 53 -4.39 12.74 -8.48
C LEU A 53 -5.25 11.91 -7.55
N PHE A 54 -5.20 10.59 -7.72
CA PHE A 54 -5.71 9.63 -6.76
C PHE A 54 -4.54 9.02 -5.98
N SER A 55 -4.66 9.03 -4.66
CA SER A 55 -3.64 8.50 -3.73
C SER A 55 -4.22 7.36 -2.90
N CYS A 56 -3.40 6.33 -2.70
CA CYS A 56 -3.66 5.24 -1.78
C CYS A 56 -2.43 5.04 -0.88
N SER A 57 -2.64 4.91 0.41
CA SER A 57 -1.59 4.57 1.38
C SER A 57 -2.08 3.51 2.36
N VAL A 58 -1.24 2.51 2.63
CA VAL A 58 -1.49 1.48 3.64
C VAL A 58 -0.34 1.42 4.66
N TRP A 59 -0.67 1.33 5.94
CA TRP A 59 0.32 1.27 7.03
C TRP A 59 -0.28 0.65 8.31
N PRO A 60 0.51 0.03 9.19
CA PRO A 60 0.07 -0.49 10.49
C PRO A 60 -0.17 0.64 11.49
N GLN A 61 -1.05 0.42 12.48
CA GLN A 61 -1.11 1.25 13.67
C GLN A 61 0.07 0.93 14.62
N GLY A 62 1.25 1.42 14.28
CA GLY A 62 2.50 1.19 15.03
C GLY A 62 3.56 0.48 14.20
N LYS A 63 4.39 -0.36 14.83
CA LYS A 63 5.39 -1.17 14.12
C LYS A 63 4.77 -2.51 13.72
N SER A 64 4.91 -2.87 12.45
CA SER A 64 4.57 -4.22 11.97
C SER A 64 5.64 -5.22 12.37
N TYR A 65 5.20 -6.35 12.90
CA TYR A 65 6.00 -7.53 13.23
C TYR A 65 5.69 -8.72 12.31
N LEU A 66 4.77 -8.54 11.36
CA LEU A 66 4.42 -9.53 10.36
C LEU A 66 5.54 -9.71 9.33
N PHE A 67 5.76 -10.96 8.94
CA PHE A 67 6.65 -11.33 7.85
C PHE A 67 5.83 -11.46 6.57
N PHE A 68 5.92 -10.48 5.68
CA PHE A 68 5.17 -10.49 4.41
C PHE A 68 5.86 -11.36 3.37
N THR A 69 5.20 -12.43 2.93
CA THR A 69 5.72 -13.25 1.83
C THR A 69 5.38 -12.64 0.48
N GLN A 70 4.29 -11.89 0.40
CA GLN A 70 3.86 -11.16 -0.79
C GLN A 70 3.08 -9.91 -0.43
N PHE A 71 3.19 -8.89 -1.28
CA PHE A 71 2.27 -7.77 -1.34
C PHE A 71 2.05 -7.30 -2.77
N LYS A 72 0.88 -6.71 -3.02
CA LYS A 72 0.48 -6.04 -4.25
C LYS A 72 -0.50 -4.91 -3.91
N ALA A 73 -0.29 -3.72 -4.47
CA ALA A 73 -1.28 -2.65 -4.49
C ALA A 73 -1.68 -2.34 -5.94
N GLU A 74 -2.98 -2.24 -6.16
CA GLU A 74 -3.60 -1.96 -7.46
C GLU A 74 -4.50 -0.74 -7.34
N LEU A 75 -4.40 0.18 -8.30
CA LEU A 75 -5.31 1.32 -8.42
C LEU A 75 -6.24 1.07 -9.60
N LYS A 76 -7.53 1.35 -9.40
CA LYS A 76 -8.56 1.30 -10.45
C LYS A 76 -9.09 2.72 -10.68
N GLY A 77 -9.46 3.02 -11.92
CA GLY A 77 -9.87 4.36 -12.36
C GLY A 77 -8.69 5.27 -12.69
N THR A 78 -7.46 4.83 -12.45
CA THR A 78 -6.23 5.57 -12.73
C THR A 78 -5.08 4.62 -13.05
N ARG A 79 -3.99 5.14 -13.60
CA ARG A 79 -2.71 4.43 -13.76
C ARG A 79 -1.70 4.96 -12.75
N ILE A 80 -0.97 4.05 -12.11
CA ILE A 80 0.10 4.40 -11.17
C ILE A 80 1.14 5.28 -11.89
N GLU A 81 1.35 6.48 -11.36
CA GLU A 81 2.39 7.42 -11.80
C GLU A 81 3.64 7.25 -10.92
N TYR A 82 3.43 7.07 -9.61
CA TYR A 82 4.52 6.86 -8.65
C TYR A 82 4.06 6.01 -7.47
N ALA A 83 4.97 5.22 -6.92
CA ALA A 83 4.74 4.46 -5.71
C ALA A 83 6.01 4.28 -4.90
N ASN A 84 5.86 4.29 -3.57
CA ASN A 84 6.92 4.04 -2.60
C ASN A 84 6.49 3.01 -1.58
N ALA A 85 7.43 2.20 -1.15
CA ALA A 85 7.27 1.29 -0.04
C ALA A 85 8.41 1.47 0.96
N TYR A 86 8.14 1.17 2.22
CA TYR A 86 9.06 1.32 3.33
C TYR A 86 9.09 0.04 4.15
N SER A 87 10.28 -0.35 4.61
CA SER A 87 10.46 -1.48 5.55
C SER A 87 10.25 -1.03 6.99
N GLN A 88 10.55 0.23 7.30
CA GLN A 88 10.42 0.83 8.62
C GLN A 88 9.93 2.28 8.48
N ILE A 89 8.99 2.69 9.32
CA ILE A 89 8.59 4.09 9.48
C ILE A 89 9.32 4.66 10.69
N ALA A 90 9.71 5.93 10.60
CA ALA A 90 10.23 6.76 11.67
C ALA A 90 9.45 6.58 12.99
N ALA A 91 10.16 6.14 14.02
CA ALA A 91 9.70 6.19 15.41
C ALA A 91 10.84 6.75 16.28
N GLY A 92 10.53 7.67 17.20
CA GLY A 92 11.49 8.16 18.19
C GLY A 92 12.73 8.87 17.62
N GLY A 93 12.61 9.58 16.50
CA GLY A 93 13.69 10.40 15.93
C GLY A 93 14.53 9.72 14.83
N GLN A 94 14.17 8.50 14.40
CA GLN A 94 14.75 7.86 13.21
C GLN A 94 14.00 8.26 11.94
N SER A 95 14.66 8.18 10.77
CA SER A 95 14.05 8.40 9.47
C SER A 95 13.36 7.13 8.94
N ASP A 96 12.37 7.29 8.07
CA ASP A 96 11.81 6.19 7.30
C ASP A 96 12.91 5.44 6.53
N VAL A 97 12.81 4.10 6.46
CA VAL A 97 13.71 3.26 5.67
C VAL A 97 12.95 2.78 4.42
N PRO A 98 13.21 3.37 3.24
CA PRO A 98 12.56 2.95 2.01
C PRO A 98 12.99 1.52 1.64
N LEU A 99 12.09 0.77 1.01
CA LEU A 99 12.45 -0.47 0.33
C LEU A 99 13.38 -0.14 -0.84
N LYS A 100 14.33 -1.03 -1.10
CA LYS A 100 15.23 -0.85 -2.23
C LYS A 100 14.46 -1.09 -3.54
N PRO A 101 14.82 -0.41 -4.66
CA PRO A 101 14.14 -0.61 -5.94
C PRO A 101 14.17 -2.06 -6.46
N GLU A 102 15.14 -2.87 -6.04
CA GLU A 102 15.21 -4.30 -6.34
C GLU A 102 14.22 -5.17 -5.56
N GLU A 103 13.54 -4.64 -4.55
CA GLU A 103 12.59 -5.39 -3.71
C GLU A 103 11.15 -5.36 -4.25
N PHE A 104 10.83 -4.45 -5.17
CA PHE A 104 9.49 -4.31 -5.74
C PHE A 104 9.51 -3.78 -7.18
N THR A 105 8.39 -3.90 -7.88
CA THR A 105 8.14 -3.30 -9.20
C THR A 105 7.00 -2.31 -9.11
N VAL A 106 7.10 -1.22 -9.88
CA VAL A 106 6.00 -0.28 -10.11
C VAL A 106 5.67 -0.32 -11.60
N ALA A 107 4.48 -0.83 -11.93
CA ALA A 107 3.96 -0.89 -13.30
C ALA A 107 2.45 -0.61 -13.27
N GLU A 108 1.62 -1.53 -13.76
CA GLU A 108 0.15 -1.47 -13.58
C GLU A 108 -0.25 -1.65 -12.10
N SER A 109 0.59 -2.33 -11.33
CA SER A 109 0.48 -2.51 -9.89
C SER A 109 1.84 -2.27 -9.21
N THR A 110 1.81 -2.03 -7.90
CA THR A 110 3.01 -2.04 -7.06
C THR A 110 3.12 -3.38 -6.36
N THR A 111 4.04 -4.23 -6.80
CA THR A 111 4.15 -5.63 -6.34
C THR A 111 5.56 -5.94 -5.86
N HIS A 112 5.69 -6.74 -4.81
CA HIS A 112 6.98 -7.25 -4.34
C HIS A 112 7.71 -8.09 -5.42
N LYS A 113 9.02 -8.18 -5.35
CA LYS A 113 9.85 -9.09 -6.16
C LYS A 113 10.21 -10.33 -5.35
N GLU A 114 9.78 -11.48 -5.84
CA GLU A 114 10.09 -12.78 -5.24
C GLU A 114 11.61 -12.99 -5.08
N GLY A 115 12.02 -13.49 -3.92
CA GLY A 115 13.44 -13.73 -3.59
C GLY A 115 14.29 -12.47 -3.38
N ARG A 116 13.74 -11.27 -3.54
CA ARG A 116 14.45 -10.00 -3.30
C ARG A 116 13.88 -9.21 -2.14
N PHE A 117 12.56 -9.24 -1.97
CA PHE A 117 11.88 -8.56 -0.88
C PHE A 117 12.21 -9.19 0.47
N ASN A 118 12.70 -8.38 1.43
CA ASN A 118 13.12 -8.86 2.76
C ASN A 118 11.96 -9.07 3.75
N ALA A 119 10.73 -9.22 3.24
CA ALA A 119 9.51 -9.48 4.00
C ALA A 119 9.07 -8.41 5.01
N GLN A 120 9.76 -7.26 5.07
CA GLN A 120 9.41 -6.15 5.95
C GLN A 120 8.63 -5.11 5.17
N LEU A 121 7.37 -4.91 5.54
CA LEU A 121 6.53 -3.82 5.03
C LEU A 121 5.97 -3.03 6.20
N SER A 122 6.22 -1.72 6.19
CA SER A 122 5.70 -0.77 7.18
C SER A 122 4.83 0.31 6.53
N LYS A 123 5.03 0.63 5.27
CA LYS A 123 4.15 1.55 4.53
C LYS A 123 4.24 1.28 3.05
N LEU A 124 3.11 1.40 2.35
CA LEU A 124 3.06 1.43 0.90
C LEU A 124 2.15 2.59 0.47
N THR A 125 2.66 3.45 -0.40
CA THR A 125 1.93 4.56 -1.00
C THR A 125 1.97 4.41 -2.51
N ALA A 126 0.82 4.44 -3.16
CA ALA A 126 0.69 4.46 -4.61
C ALA A 126 -0.16 5.67 -5.01
N VAL A 127 0.31 6.42 -6.01
CA VAL A 127 -0.36 7.60 -6.56
C VAL A 127 -0.55 7.39 -8.05
N GLY A 128 -1.76 7.63 -8.53
CA GLY A 128 -2.09 7.60 -9.95
C GLY A 128 -2.68 8.91 -10.42
N ARG A 129 -2.46 9.24 -11.69
CA ARG A 129 -3.07 10.40 -12.34
C ARG A 129 -4.48 10.07 -12.80
N THR A 130 -5.46 10.83 -12.36
CA THR A 130 -6.82 10.69 -12.85
C THR A 130 -6.86 11.24 -14.27
N GLN A 131 -7.21 10.45 -15.27
CA GLN A 131 -7.42 11.01 -16.61
C GLN A 131 -8.72 11.80 -16.56
N ARG A 132 -8.62 13.14 -16.61
CA ARG A 132 -9.75 13.96 -17.07
C ARG A 132 -9.79 13.78 -18.59
N ASP A 133 -10.50 12.75 -19.04
CA ASP A 133 -11.03 12.80 -20.39
C ASP A 133 -12.09 13.90 -20.39
N GLU A 134 -11.67 15.12 -20.74
CA GLU A 134 -12.59 16.16 -21.18
C GLU A 134 -13.20 15.67 -22.49
N LEU A 135 -14.45 15.20 -22.41
CA LEU A 135 -15.25 14.77 -23.55
C LEU A 135 -16.09 15.93 -24.08
#